data_AF-A0A9J6HCB8-F1
#
_entry.id   AF-A0A9J6HCB8-F1
#
_cell.length_a   1.000
_cell.length_b   1.000
_cell.length_c   1.000
_cell.angle_alpha   90.00
_cell.angle_beta   90.00
_cell.angle_gamma   90.00
#
_symmetry.space_group_name_H-M   'P 1'
#
loop_
_entity.id
_entity.type
_entity.pdbx_description
1 polymer ?
#
loop_
_entity_poly.entity_id
_entity_poly.type
_entity_poly.pdbx_seq_one_letter_code
_entity_poly.pdbx_strand_id
1 'polypeptide(L)'
;MFDGTWMTRGRLSHIGVGCIIEVYTGLVIDHVVLSNFCLGCTIRPKASDEGYEDWLADHECQRNIDCGAGRMEVEAALIMFKRSLSKNGLQYTTVMSDGDSRTMHGLKEKGVYGFIPMRPRKFAFRLHLFSPKDSFEGQQHDAFAENALRSVPPLYPLKLPA
;
A
#
# COMPACT_ATOMS: atom_id res chain seq x y z
N MET A 1 -4.79 -3.23 -3.29
CA MET A 1 -4.65 -3.30 -1.82
C MET A 1 -3.21 -3.00 -1.48
N PHE A 2 -2.97 -2.31 -0.37
CA PHE A 2 -1.63 -2.14 0.20
C PHE A 2 -1.67 -2.69 1.62
N ASP A 3 -0.69 -3.54 1.93
CA ASP A 3 -0.54 -4.15 3.24
C ASP A 3 0.94 -4.34 3.57
N GLY A 4 1.27 -4.45 4.84
CA GLY A 4 2.64 -4.60 5.30
C GLY A 4 2.77 -5.54 6.48
N THR A 5 3.86 -6.31 6.49
CA THR A 5 4.24 -7.18 7.60
C THR A 5 5.53 -6.71 8.24
N TRP A 6 5.64 -6.86 9.55
CA TRP A 6 6.74 -6.34 10.35
C TRP A 6 7.35 -7.44 11.21
N MET A 7 8.67 -7.40 11.40
CA MET A 7 9.40 -8.46 12.11
C MET A 7 8.90 -8.67 13.56
N THR A 8 8.53 -7.58 14.25
CA THR A 8 8.02 -7.62 15.61
C THR A 8 6.62 -7.00 15.70
N ARG A 9 5.79 -7.52 16.61
CA ARG A 9 4.48 -6.92 16.87
C ARG A 9 4.65 -5.56 17.55
N GLY A 10 3.87 -4.58 17.11
CA GLY A 10 3.86 -3.22 17.67
C GLY A 10 4.65 -2.21 16.84
N ARG A 11 4.63 -0.94 17.27
CA ARG A 11 5.23 0.20 16.55
C ARG A 11 6.74 0.34 16.80
N LEU A 12 7.45 -0.77 17.00
CA LEU A 12 8.89 -0.81 17.32
C LEU A 12 9.69 -1.75 16.39
N SER A 13 9.09 -2.15 15.26
CA SER A 13 9.79 -2.97 14.27
C SER A 13 10.90 -2.21 13.56
N HIS A 14 12.05 -2.87 13.42
CA HIS A 14 13.19 -2.33 12.67
C HIS A 14 13.20 -2.76 11.21
N ILE A 15 12.52 -3.86 10.90
CA ILE A 15 12.49 -4.51 9.60
C ILE A 15 11.04 -4.81 9.26
N GLY A 16 10.65 -4.55 8.01
CA GLY A 16 9.38 -5.01 7.49
C GLY A 16 9.30 -4.96 5.99
N VAL A 17 8.19 -5.47 5.48
CA VAL A 17 7.93 -5.61 4.05
C VAL A 17 6.55 -5.02 3.76
N GLY A 18 6.50 -4.07 2.83
CA GLY A 18 5.25 -3.57 2.28
C GLY A 18 4.97 -4.22 0.93
N CYS A 19 3.70 -4.52 0.65
CA CYS A 19 3.25 -5.17 -0.56
C CYS A 19 2.05 -4.44 -1.19
N ILE A 20 2.02 -4.38 -2.52
CA ILE A 20 0.86 -4.03 -3.32
C ILE A 20 0.25 -5.31 -3.86
N ILE A 21 -1.00 -5.55 -3.50
CA ILE A 21 -1.72 -6.77 -3.87
C ILE A 21 -2.91 -6.38 -4.75
N GLU A 22 -3.06 -7.07 -5.87
CA GLU A 22 -4.19 -6.93 -6.77
C GLU A 22 -5.43 -7.59 -6.13
N VAL A 23 -6.55 -6.87 -6.07
CA VAL A 23 -7.67 -7.26 -5.19
C VAL A 23 -8.43 -8.47 -5.72
N TYR A 24 -8.49 -8.68 -7.04
CA TYR A 24 -9.32 -9.72 -7.64
C TYR A 24 -8.60 -11.07 -7.77
N THR A 25 -7.32 -11.04 -8.13
CA THR A 25 -6.47 -12.23 -8.28
C THR A 25 -5.71 -12.57 -7.01
N GLY A 26 -5.53 -11.62 -6.10
CA GLY A 26 -4.70 -11.79 -4.91
C GLY A 26 -3.19 -11.80 -5.22
N LEU A 27 -2.78 -11.50 -6.45
CA LEU A 27 -1.37 -11.50 -6.85
C LEU A 27 -0.62 -10.29 -6.31
N VAL A 28 0.63 -10.51 -5.91
CA VAL A 28 1.54 -9.43 -5.49
C VAL A 28 2.06 -8.72 -6.73
N ILE A 29 1.68 -7.45 -6.88
CA ILE A 29 2.10 -6.57 -7.98
C ILE A 29 3.48 -5.96 -7.71
N ASP A 30 3.71 -5.52 -6.48
CA ASP A 30 4.97 -4.91 -6.06
C ASP A 30 5.23 -5.17 -4.58
N HIS A 31 6.49 -5.15 -4.17
CA HIS A 31 6.90 -5.23 -2.76
C HIS A 31 8.16 -4.40 -2.50
N VAL A 32 8.33 -3.95 -1.26
CA VAL A 32 9.53 -3.27 -0.80
C VAL A 32 9.90 -3.78 0.59
N VAL A 33 11.18 -4.12 0.77
CA VAL A 33 11.74 -4.46 2.07
C VAL A 33 12.34 -3.19 2.65
N LEU A 34 11.95 -2.84 3.88
CA LEU A 34 12.48 -1.69 4.61
C LEU A 34 13.22 -2.16 5.87
N SER A 35 14.37 -1.56 6.11
CA SER A 35 15.17 -1.73 7.32
C SER A 35 15.71 -0.37 7.78
N ASN A 36 15.41 0.01 9.02
CA ASN A 36 16.04 1.15 9.69
C ASN A 36 17.17 0.73 10.63
N PHE A 37 17.52 -0.57 10.64
CA PHE A 37 18.54 -1.14 11.51
C PHE A 37 19.73 -1.68 10.71
N CYS A 38 20.93 -1.47 11.25
CA CYS A 38 22.14 -2.13 10.79
C CYS A 38 23.00 -2.48 12.00
N LEU A 39 23.36 -3.76 12.11
CA LEU A 39 24.21 -4.23 13.19
C LEU A 39 25.59 -3.56 13.13
N GLY A 40 26.20 -3.45 11.95
CA GLY A 40 27.48 -2.78 11.75
C GLY A 40 27.48 -1.33 12.23
N CYS A 41 26.41 -0.57 11.95
CA CYS A 41 26.22 0.78 12.49
C CYS A 41 26.08 0.80 14.02
N THR A 42 25.59 -0.27 14.64
CA THR A 42 25.32 -0.36 16.08
C THR A 42 26.59 -0.66 16.86
N ILE A 43 27.46 -1.52 16.31
CA ILE A 43 28.73 -1.93 16.93
C ILE A 43 29.94 -1.10 16.44
N ARG A 44 29.69 0.00 15.73
CA ARG A 44 30.74 0.83 15.13
C ARG A 44 31.72 1.39 16.18
N PRO A 45 33.00 1.58 15.81
CA PRO A 45 33.93 2.38 16.61
C PRO A 45 33.39 3.80 16.84
N LYS A 46 33.84 4.47 17.91
CA LYS A 46 33.53 5.89 18.07
C LYS A 46 34.26 6.69 17.00
N ALA A 47 33.69 7.82 16.60
CA ALA A 47 34.32 8.71 15.62
C ALA A 47 35.70 9.24 16.07
N SER A 48 36.03 9.12 17.37
CA SER A 48 37.32 9.49 17.95
C SER A 48 38.39 8.38 17.88
N ASP A 49 38.00 7.14 17.57
CA ASP A 49 38.88 5.99 17.68
C ASP A 49 39.72 5.81 16.41
N GLU A 50 41.00 5.45 16.57
CA GLU A 50 41.88 5.08 15.45
C GLU A 50 41.30 3.82 14.77
N GLY A 51 40.83 3.96 13.54
CA GLY A 51 40.13 2.91 12.78
C GLY A 51 38.67 3.24 12.42
N TYR A 52 38.12 4.37 12.86
CA TYR A 52 36.79 4.81 12.40
C TYR A 52 36.73 5.05 10.89
N GLU A 53 37.74 5.71 10.32
CA GLU A 53 37.81 6.01 8.89
C GLU A 53 37.92 4.73 8.04
N ASP A 54 38.75 3.77 8.47
CA ASP A 54 38.88 2.47 7.80
C ASP A 54 37.55 1.69 7.86
N TRP A 55 36.91 1.66 9.03
CA TRP A 55 35.58 1.07 9.16
C TRP A 55 34.57 1.76 8.26
N LEU A 56 34.56 3.10 8.20
CA LEU A 56 33.61 3.87 7.40
C LEU A 56 33.80 3.61 5.90
N ALA A 57 35.05 3.44 5.45
CA ALA A 57 35.38 3.11 4.06
C ALA A 57 34.88 1.70 3.67
N ASP A 58 35.00 0.73 4.57
CA ASP A 58 34.58 -0.66 4.33
C ASP A 58 33.10 -0.93 4.66
N HIS A 59 32.42 -0.01 5.35
CA HIS A 59 31.09 -0.26 5.87
C HIS A 59 29.98 -0.20 4.81
N GLU A 60 29.40 -1.37 4.49
CA GLU A 60 28.16 -1.46 3.73
C GLU A 60 26.92 -1.38 4.64
N CYS A 61 26.33 -0.19 4.73
CA CYS A 61 25.15 0.04 5.56
C CYS A 61 23.92 -0.72 5.05
N GLN A 62 23.33 -1.53 5.94
CA GLN A 62 22.13 -2.31 5.64
C GLN A 62 20.82 -1.54 5.88
N ARG A 63 20.90 -0.28 6.33
CA ARG A 63 19.73 0.59 6.49
C ARG A 63 19.35 1.17 5.14
N ASN A 64 18.10 1.03 4.77
CA ASN A 64 17.56 1.60 3.53
C ASN A 64 16.52 2.70 3.78
N ILE A 65 16.16 2.94 5.04
CA ILE A 65 15.25 4.01 5.44
C ILE A 65 15.70 4.63 6.76
N ASP A 66 15.59 5.95 6.85
CA ASP A 66 15.87 6.71 8.08
C ASP A 66 14.56 7.21 8.70
N CYS A 67 13.67 6.28 9.03
CA CYS A 67 12.43 6.59 9.73
C CYS A 67 12.09 5.54 10.79
N GLY A 68 11.40 5.97 11.84
CA GLY A 68 10.92 5.05 12.88
C GLY A 68 9.80 4.12 12.36
N ALA A 69 9.60 3.01 13.05
CA ALA A 69 8.66 1.94 12.66
C ALA A 69 7.26 2.45 12.27
N GLY A 70 6.72 3.41 13.04
CA GLY A 70 5.39 3.98 12.78
C GLY A 70 5.27 4.80 11.48
N ARG A 71 6.38 5.15 10.83
CA ARG A 71 6.41 5.82 9.52
C ARG A 71 6.85 4.90 8.39
N MET A 72 7.45 3.74 8.68
CA MET A 72 7.95 2.82 7.66
C MET A 72 6.83 2.35 6.72
N GLU A 73 5.61 2.16 7.23
CA GLU A 73 4.45 1.80 6.40
C GLU A 73 4.15 2.88 5.34
N VAL A 74 4.16 4.15 5.74
CA VAL A 74 3.89 5.27 4.84
C VAL A 74 5.01 5.40 3.80
N GLU A 75 6.26 5.28 4.22
CA GLU A 75 7.41 5.33 3.30
C GLU A 75 7.40 4.16 2.32
N ALA A 76 7.05 2.94 2.77
CA ALA A 76 6.92 1.77 1.90
C ALA A 76 5.88 2.02 0.79
N ALA A 77 4.70 2.54 1.17
CA ALA A 77 3.69 2.91 0.20
C ALA A 77 4.20 4.00 -0.75
N LEU A 78 4.81 5.07 -0.24
CA LEU A 78 5.34 6.14 -1.09
C LEU A 78 6.36 5.64 -2.11
N ILE A 79 7.28 4.76 -1.71
CA ILE A 79 8.28 4.18 -2.61
C ILE A 79 7.61 3.39 -3.73
N MET A 80 6.68 2.48 -3.39
CA MET A 80 6.02 1.63 -4.38
C MET A 80 5.09 2.40 -5.31
N PHE A 81 4.37 3.41 -4.80
CA PHE A 81 3.48 4.23 -5.62
C PHE A 81 4.26 5.16 -6.56
N LYS A 82 5.40 5.72 -6.12
CA LYS A 82 6.24 6.58 -6.98
C LYS A 82 6.82 5.82 -8.16
N ARG A 83 7.24 4.57 -7.95
CA ARG A 83 7.86 3.74 -9.00
C ARG A 83 6.86 2.90 -9.79
N SER A 84 5.57 2.95 -9.47
CA SER A 84 4.56 2.04 -10.05
C SER A 84 4.49 2.17 -11.57
N LEU A 85 4.56 3.41 -12.08
CA LEU A 85 4.47 3.69 -13.50
C LEU A 85 5.71 3.19 -14.24
N SER A 86 6.91 3.48 -13.72
CA SER A 86 8.17 3.06 -14.34
C SER A 86 8.41 1.55 -14.23
N LYS A 87 7.99 0.92 -13.14
CA LYS A 87 8.26 -0.50 -12.88
C LYS A 87 7.21 -1.42 -13.51
N ASN A 88 5.93 -1.04 -13.42
CA ASN A 88 4.81 -1.92 -13.76
C ASN A 88 3.89 -1.32 -14.84
N GLY A 89 4.05 -0.06 -15.23
CA GLY A 89 3.13 0.62 -16.14
C GLY A 89 1.75 0.89 -15.53
N LEU A 90 1.63 0.83 -14.20
CA LEU A 90 0.34 0.92 -13.50
C LEU A 90 0.25 2.15 -12.61
N GLN A 91 -0.95 2.69 -12.49
CA GLN A 91 -1.30 3.74 -11.53
C GLN A 91 -2.27 3.17 -10.50
N TYR A 92 -1.84 3.14 -9.25
CA TYR A 92 -2.66 2.60 -8.15
C TYR A 92 -3.63 3.69 -7.64
N THR A 93 -4.78 3.86 -8.28
CA THR A 93 -5.74 4.95 -7.95
C THR A 93 -6.67 4.64 -6.78
N THR A 94 -6.85 3.35 -6.47
CA THR A 94 -7.71 2.87 -5.38
C THR A 94 -6.87 2.10 -4.37
N VAL A 95 -6.84 2.57 -3.14
CA VAL A 95 -6.12 1.92 -2.05
C VAL A 95 -7.12 1.36 -1.06
N MET A 96 -6.89 0.09 -0.72
CA MET A 96 -7.58 -0.65 0.33
C MET A 96 -6.50 -1.03 1.36
N SER A 97 -6.71 -0.66 2.62
CA SER A 97 -5.77 -0.84 3.74
C SER A 97 -6.59 -0.96 5.04
N ASP A 98 -6.06 -1.74 5.99
CA ASP A 98 -6.74 -2.15 7.24
C ASP A 98 -6.82 -1.04 8.32
N GLY A 99 -6.37 0.19 8.03
CA GLY A 99 -6.85 1.34 8.79
C GLY A 99 -5.83 2.21 9.50
N ASP A 100 -4.62 2.39 8.96
CA ASP A 100 -3.88 3.62 9.24
C ASP A 100 -4.20 4.68 8.17
N SER A 101 -4.91 5.74 8.57
CA SER A 101 -5.25 6.86 7.67
C SER A 101 -4.00 7.65 7.24
N ARG A 102 -2.86 7.47 7.93
CA ARG A 102 -1.58 8.13 7.64
C ARG A 102 -1.04 7.80 6.27
N THR A 103 -1.13 6.53 5.85
CA THR A 103 -0.63 6.10 4.54
C THR A 103 -1.40 6.79 3.42
N MET A 104 -2.73 6.85 3.54
CA MET A 104 -3.58 7.58 2.60
C MET A 104 -3.34 9.08 2.60
N HIS A 105 -3.13 9.67 3.77
CA HIS A 105 -2.83 11.09 3.90
C HIS A 105 -1.49 11.43 3.23
N GLY A 106 -0.44 10.67 3.53
CA GLY A 106 0.89 10.86 2.94
C GLY A 106 0.90 10.70 1.42
N LEU A 107 0.17 9.73 0.88
CA LEU A 107 0.03 9.54 -0.57
C LEU A 107 -0.66 10.73 -1.25
N LYS A 108 -1.71 11.29 -0.62
CA LYS A 108 -2.43 12.46 -1.14
C LYS A 108 -1.60 13.73 -1.07
N GLU A 109 -0.97 13.97 0.07
CA GLU A 109 -0.10 15.14 0.29
C GLU A 109 1.07 15.17 -0.69
N LYS A 110 1.67 14.01 -0.95
CA LYS A 110 2.79 13.90 -1.89
C LYS A 110 2.37 13.94 -3.36
N GLY A 111 1.07 13.92 -3.67
CA GLY A 111 0.57 14.04 -5.04
C GLY A 111 1.22 13.07 -6.02
N VAL A 112 1.34 11.78 -5.65
CA VAL A 112 2.20 10.81 -6.36
C VAL A 112 1.86 10.67 -7.85
N TYR A 113 0.61 10.91 -8.24
CA TYR A 113 0.16 10.90 -9.63
C TYR A 113 -0.36 12.27 -10.11
N GLY A 114 0.10 13.35 -9.46
CA GLY A 114 -0.28 14.73 -9.79
C GLY A 114 -1.79 14.97 -9.65
N PHE A 115 -2.45 15.19 -10.78
CA PHE A 115 -3.87 15.52 -10.87
C PHE A 115 -4.81 14.31 -10.72
N ILE A 116 -4.30 13.08 -10.71
CA ILE A 116 -5.13 11.89 -10.59
C ILE A 116 -5.49 11.66 -9.11
N PRO A 117 -6.77 11.79 -8.72
CA PRO A 117 -7.15 11.74 -7.32
C PRO A 117 -7.13 10.30 -6.78
N MET A 118 -6.47 10.13 -5.63
CA MET A 118 -6.41 8.88 -4.89
C MET A 118 -7.71 8.67 -4.09
N ARG A 119 -8.39 7.54 -4.33
CA ARG A 119 -9.66 7.21 -3.67
C ARG A 119 -9.44 6.17 -2.55
N PRO A 120 -9.69 6.52 -1.27
CA PRO A 120 -9.75 5.52 -0.22
C PRO A 120 -11.00 4.66 -0.42
N ARG A 121 -10.87 3.34 -0.29
CA ARG A 121 -12.03 2.47 -0.02
C ARG A 121 -11.87 1.84 1.34
N LYS A 122 -12.79 2.17 2.25
CA LYS A 122 -13.01 1.43 3.50
C LYS A 122 -13.87 0.20 3.17
N PHE A 123 -13.66 -0.91 3.87
CA PHE A 123 -14.53 -2.07 3.75
C PHE A 123 -15.96 -1.69 4.17
N ALA A 124 -16.82 -1.54 3.18
CA ALA A 124 -18.23 -1.91 3.28
C ALA A 124 -18.50 -2.74 2.02
N PHE A 125 -18.71 -4.05 2.20
CA PHE A 125 -19.10 -4.93 1.10
C PHE A 125 -20.47 -4.49 0.58
N ARG A 126 -20.49 -3.71 -0.50
CA ARG A 126 -21.61 -3.66 -1.43
C ARG A 126 -21.06 -3.63 -2.84
N LEU A 127 -21.12 -4.80 -3.47
CA LEU A 127 -20.71 -5.03 -4.84
C LEU A 127 -21.66 -4.28 -5.77
N HIS A 128 -21.18 -3.21 -6.40
CA HIS A 128 -21.79 -2.70 -7.64
C HIS A 128 -20.76 -2.90 -8.74
N LEU A 129 -20.97 -3.94 -9.55
CA LEU A 129 -20.25 -4.14 -10.80
C LEU A 129 -20.76 -3.09 -11.79
N PHE A 130 -19.87 -2.21 -12.27
CA PHE A 130 -20.14 -1.38 -13.43
C PHE A 130 -19.32 -1.93 -14.60
N SER A 131 -20.01 -2.40 -15.64
CA SER A 131 -19.40 -2.82 -16.90
C SER A 131 -19.11 -1.57 -17.76
N PRO A 132 -17.95 -1.46 -18.41
CA PRO A 132 -17.61 -0.33 -19.27
C PRO A 132 -18.29 -0.50 -20.65
N LYS A 133 -19.60 -0.28 -20.69
CA LYS A 133 -20.33 0.01 -21.92
C LYS A 133 -21.43 1.01 -21.59
N ASP A 134 -21.05 2.26 -21.33
CA ASP A 134 -21.94 3.42 -21.39
C ASP A 134 -21.05 4.67 -21.49
N SER A 135 -20.62 4.96 -22.71
CA SER A 135 -20.03 6.23 -23.09
C SER A 135 -21.14 7.19 -23.52
N PHE A 136 -21.11 8.40 -22.94
CA PHE A 136 -21.78 9.63 -23.38
C PHE A 136 -23.32 9.65 -23.40
N GLU A 137 -23.92 10.38 -22.45
CA GLU A 137 -24.83 11.52 -22.73
C GLU A 137 -25.19 12.26 -21.43
N GLY A 138 -25.51 13.55 -21.57
CA GLY A 138 -25.61 14.53 -20.49
C GLY A 138 -26.82 14.40 -19.55
N GLN A 139 -26.72 15.16 -18.45
CA GLN A 139 -27.80 15.71 -17.60
C GLN A 139 -29.20 15.07 -17.67
N GLN A 140 -29.65 14.40 -16.60
CA GLN A 140 -30.83 14.78 -15.80
C GLN A 140 -31.26 13.72 -14.77
N HIS A 141 -31.35 14.17 -13.51
CA HIS A 141 -32.43 13.97 -12.54
C HIS A 141 -32.71 12.59 -11.92
N ASP A 142 -32.50 12.57 -10.60
CA ASP A 142 -33.21 11.84 -9.55
C ASP A 142 -34.62 11.36 -9.95
N ALA A 143 -34.82 10.03 -10.04
CA ALA A 143 -36.11 9.33 -9.83
C ALA A 143 -36.10 7.81 -10.18
N PHE A 144 -34.99 7.20 -10.56
CA PHE A 144 -34.97 5.78 -10.95
C PHE A 144 -34.35 4.82 -9.92
N ALA A 145 -33.98 5.31 -8.74
CA ALA A 145 -33.24 4.53 -7.74
C ALA A 145 -34.10 3.56 -6.89
N GLU A 146 -35.44 3.69 -6.89
CA GLU A 146 -36.28 2.86 -6.01
C GLU A 146 -36.91 1.62 -6.67
N ASN A 147 -37.01 1.55 -8.00
CA ASN A 147 -37.86 0.52 -8.63
C ASN A 147 -37.13 -0.75 -9.13
N ALA A 148 -35.79 -0.81 -9.04
CA ALA A 148 -35.02 -2.02 -9.40
C ALA A 148 -34.72 -2.94 -8.19
N LEU A 149 -35.15 -2.58 -6.98
CA LEU A 149 -34.85 -3.27 -5.73
C LEU A 149 -35.72 -4.52 -5.45
N ARG A 150 -36.68 -4.88 -6.33
CA ARG A 150 -37.68 -5.93 -6.03
C ARG A 150 -37.59 -7.23 -6.85
N SER A 151 -36.67 -7.39 -7.80
CA SER A 151 -36.76 -8.50 -8.76
C SER A 151 -35.56 -9.46 -8.83
N VAL A 152 -34.77 -9.65 -7.76
CA VAL A 152 -33.68 -10.63 -7.77
C VAL A 152 -33.92 -11.73 -6.73
N PRO A 153 -34.06 -13.01 -7.12
CA PRO A 153 -34.25 -14.11 -6.18
C PRO A 153 -32.93 -14.54 -5.51
N PRO A 154 -32.96 -15.11 -4.28
CA PRO A 154 -31.76 -15.55 -3.58
C PRO A 154 -31.18 -16.84 -4.18
N LEU A 155 -29.85 -16.91 -4.31
CA LEU A 155 -29.12 -18.08 -4.82
C LEU A 155 -28.90 -19.13 -3.70
N TYR A 156 -29.10 -20.41 -4.04
CA TYR A 156 -29.02 -21.58 -3.15
C TYR A 156 -27.59 -21.91 -2.66
N PRO A 157 -27.42 -22.59 -1.50
CA PRO A 157 -26.09 -22.95 -0.99
C PRO A 157 -25.47 -24.17 -1.71
N LEU A 158 -24.17 -24.06 -2.03
CA LEU A 158 -23.33 -25.16 -2.53
C LEU A 158 -23.20 -26.28 -1.48
N LYS A 159 -23.52 -27.53 -1.85
CA LYS A 159 -23.16 -28.73 -1.08
C LYS A 159 -21.73 -29.15 -1.43
N LEU A 160 -20.88 -29.31 -0.42
CA LEU A 160 -19.56 -29.96 -0.54
C LEU A 160 -19.74 -31.49 -0.51
N PRO A 161 -18.99 -32.26 -1.32
CA PRO A 161 -19.08 -33.72 -1.34
C PRO A 161 -18.38 -34.36 -0.13
N ALA A 162 -18.81 -35.59 0.17
CA ALA A 162 -18.49 -36.39 1.37
C ALA A 162 -17.06 -36.97 1.37
#